data_AF-L8LTF6-F1
#
_entry.id   AF-L8LTF6-F1
#
_cell.length_a   1.000
_cell.length_b   1.000
_cell.length_c   1.000
_cell.angle_alpha   90.00
_cell.angle_beta   90.00
_cell.angle_gamma   90.00
#
_symmetry.space_group_name_H-M   'P 1'
#
loop_
_entity.id
_entity.type
_entity.pdbx_description
1 polymer ?
#
loop_
_entity_poly.entity_id
_entity_poly.type
_entity_poly.pdbx_seq_one_letter_code
_entity_poly.pdbx_strand_id
1 'polypeptide(L)'
;MGFTANAGDILSFEWNFLTDEVTDASLPKNDTAFLTLVNNTSLSANVITLGSVSDSVFSTGGLGFARATGTTVFSQTLSAGDYSLGFVVVDDVDRIVSSGLVIDNVQVRVVPEPSSVLSVLVLGAIALLTKPKIKTNSQDDH
;
A
#
# COMPACT_ATOMS: atom_id res chain seq x y z
N MET A 1 -15.30 3.18 -1.91
CA MET A 1 -14.74 4.55 -2.01
C MET A 1 -13.58 4.49 -2.98
N GLY A 2 -13.38 5.51 -3.82
CA GLY A 2 -12.32 5.50 -4.83
C GLY A 2 -11.43 6.74 -4.78
N PHE A 3 -10.18 6.60 -5.21
CA PHE A 3 -9.19 7.68 -5.27
C PHE A 3 -8.19 7.44 -6.40
N THR A 4 -7.59 8.50 -6.93
CA THR A 4 -6.52 8.39 -7.93
C THR A 4 -5.18 8.57 -7.24
N ALA A 5 -4.17 7.81 -7.67
CA ALA A 5 -2.80 7.91 -7.19
C ALA A 5 -1.81 8.05 -8.35
N ASN A 6 -0.72 8.76 -8.10
CA ASN A 6 0.46 8.76 -8.96
C ASN A 6 1.40 7.62 -8.55
N ALA A 7 2.33 7.27 -9.44
CA ALA A 7 3.37 6.32 -9.08
C ALA A 7 4.21 6.88 -7.93
N GLY A 8 4.43 6.06 -6.89
CA GLY A 8 5.21 6.47 -5.72
C GLY A 8 4.39 7.08 -4.58
N ASP A 9 3.12 7.43 -4.79
CA ASP A 9 2.23 7.85 -3.70
C ASP A 9 2.06 6.72 -2.68
N ILE A 10 1.79 7.06 -1.41
CA ILE A 10 1.73 6.09 -0.32
C ILE A 10 0.34 6.11 0.31
N LEU A 11 -0.38 4.97 0.24
CA LEU A 11 -1.57 4.72 1.03
C LEU A 11 -1.16 4.32 2.46
N SER A 12 -1.75 4.94 3.47
CA SER A 12 -1.59 4.51 4.86
C SER A 12 -2.88 4.70 5.65
N PHE A 13 -3.03 3.89 6.70
CA PHE A 13 -4.09 4.01 7.69
C PHE A 13 -3.70 3.27 8.97
N GLU A 14 -4.34 3.64 10.06
CA GLU A 14 -4.30 2.91 11.32
C GLU A 14 -5.44 1.91 11.37
N TRP A 15 -5.19 0.74 11.94
CA TRP A 15 -6.20 -0.30 12.09
C TRP A 15 -6.04 -1.06 13.40
N ASN A 16 -7.15 -1.58 13.92
CA ASN A 16 -7.18 -2.44 15.10
C ASN A 16 -8.30 -3.49 14.93
N PHE A 17 -7.93 -4.77 14.95
CA PHE A 17 -8.90 -5.85 14.88
C PHE A 17 -9.42 -6.18 16.28
N LEU A 18 -10.73 -6.24 16.43
CA LEU A 18 -11.46 -6.43 17.68
C LEU A 18 -12.23 -7.74 17.63
N THR A 19 -12.27 -8.48 18.73
CA THR A 19 -13.03 -9.74 18.79
C THR A 19 -13.48 -10.07 20.20
N ASP A 20 -14.65 -10.69 20.30
CA ASP A 20 -15.15 -11.35 21.52
C ASP A 20 -14.82 -12.85 21.55
N GLU A 21 -14.20 -13.39 20.50
CA GLU A 21 -13.73 -14.76 20.51
C GLU A 21 -12.69 -14.95 21.62
N VAL A 22 -13.02 -15.81 22.57
CA VAL A 22 -12.06 -16.31 23.55
C VAL A 22 -11.26 -17.44 22.93
N THR A 23 -10.04 -17.64 23.42
CA THR A 23 -9.19 -18.77 23.01
C THR A 23 -9.71 -20.11 23.54
N ASP A 24 -10.97 -20.46 23.29
CA ASP A 24 -11.43 -21.83 23.47
C ASP A 24 -11.00 -22.65 22.24
N ALA A 25 -10.15 -23.64 22.44
CA ALA A 25 -9.64 -24.49 21.35
C ALA A 25 -10.71 -25.42 20.75
N SER A 26 -11.90 -25.52 21.39
CA SER A 26 -13.00 -26.37 20.94
C SER A 26 -13.96 -25.72 19.95
N LEU A 27 -13.88 -24.39 19.78
CA LEU A 27 -14.66 -23.66 18.79
C LEU A 27 -13.81 -23.34 17.56
N PRO A 28 -14.40 -23.38 16.35
CA PRO A 28 -13.74 -22.91 15.13
C PRO A 28 -13.43 -21.42 15.29
N LYS A 29 -12.17 -21.04 15.02
CA LYS A 29 -11.70 -19.65 15.03
C LYS A 29 -11.26 -19.28 13.64
N ASN A 30 -11.95 -18.36 13.02
CA ASN A 30 -11.77 -18.04 11.61
C ASN A 30 -12.15 -16.60 11.30
N ASP A 31 -12.62 -15.83 12.30
CA ASP A 31 -12.87 -14.43 12.11
C ASP A 31 -11.59 -13.72 11.65
N THR A 32 -11.71 -13.06 10.51
CA THR A 32 -10.57 -12.47 9.82
C THR A 32 -10.98 -11.17 9.14
N ALA A 33 -10.15 -10.14 9.33
CA ALA A 33 -10.26 -8.86 8.67
C ALA A 33 -9.31 -8.78 7.46
N PHE A 34 -9.81 -8.25 6.35
CA PHE A 34 -9.08 -8.05 5.10
C PHE A 34 -9.19 -6.61 4.60
N LEU A 35 -8.11 -6.14 3.99
CA LEU A 35 -8.05 -5.01 3.09
C LEU A 35 -8.21 -5.52 1.66
N THR A 36 -9.07 -4.88 0.87
CA THR A 36 -9.10 -5.01 -0.59
C THR A 36 -8.63 -3.71 -1.24
N LEU A 37 -7.64 -3.81 -2.12
CA LEU A 37 -7.13 -2.70 -2.90
C LEU A 37 -7.11 -3.07 -4.37
N VAL A 38 -7.98 -2.45 -5.16
CA VAL A 38 -8.12 -2.72 -6.59
C VAL A 38 -7.65 -1.50 -7.37
N ASN A 39 -6.64 -1.67 -8.22
CA ASN A 39 -6.29 -0.68 -9.23
C ASN A 39 -7.13 -0.97 -10.49
N ASN A 40 -8.13 -0.13 -10.72
CA ASN A 40 -9.08 -0.27 -11.83
C ASN A 40 -8.44 0.08 -13.19
N THR A 41 -7.33 0.82 -13.20
CA THR A 41 -6.60 1.14 -14.43
C THR A 41 -5.80 -0.06 -14.93
N SER A 42 -5.08 -0.75 -14.04
CA SER A 42 -4.31 -1.96 -14.37
C SER A 42 -5.11 -3.26 -14.24
N LEU A 43 -6.35 -3.19 -13.75
CA LEU A 43 -7.21 -4.34 -13.43
C LEU A 43 -6.56 -5.34 -12.46
N SER A 44 -5.73 -4.85 -11.54
CA SER A 44 -5.07 -5.67 -10.52
C SER A 44 -5.74 -5.50 -9.16
N ALA A 45 -6.00 -6.61 -8.47
CA ALA A 45 -6.56 -6.62 -7.12
C ALA A 45 -5.59 -7.25 -6.13
N ASN A 46 -5.45 -6.63 -4.96
CA ASN A 46 -4.74 -7.18 -3.81
C ASN A 46 -5.72 -7.38 -2.66
N VAL A 47 -5.64 -8.55 -2.02
CA VAL A 47 -6.35 -8.85 -0.77
C VAL A 47 -5.29 -9.11 0.29
N ILE A 48 -5.34 -8.34 1.37
CA ILE A 48 -4.32 -8.34 2.42
C ILE A 48 -5.01 -8.61 3.74
N THR A 49 -4.58 -9.64 4.47
CA THR A 49 -5.08 -9.90 5.82
C THR A 49 -4.57 -8.80 6.76
N LEU A 50 -5.49 -8.17 7.49
CA LEU A 50 -5.17 -7.20 8.54
C LEU A 50 -5.03 -7.92 9.88
N GLY A 51 -6.01 -8.73 10.28
CA GLY A 51 -5.92 -9.52 11.50
C GLY A 51 -6.85 -10.73 11.48
N SER A 52 -6.52 -11.75 12.27
CA SER A 52 -7.30 -12.97 12.45
C SER A 52 -7.35 -13.34 13.92
N VAL A 53 -8.41 -14.02 14.37
CA VAL A 53 -8.44 -14.53 15.75
C VAL A 53 -7.37 -15.60 16.00
N SER A 54 -6.85 -16.22 14.95
CA SER A 54 -5.69 -17.11 15.02
C SER A 54 -4.37 -16.40 15.32
N ASP A 55 -4.32 -15.06 15.29
CA ASP A 55 -3.11 -14.31 15.59
C ASP A 55 -2.70 -14.45 17.06
N SER A 56 -1.40 -14.53 17.29
CA SER A 56 -0.83 -14.82 18.62
C SER A 56 -0.81 -13.62 19.56
N VAL A 57 -1.09 -12.42 19.06
CA VAL A 57 -0.96 -11.15 19.81
C VAL A 57 -2.32 -10.50 19.96
N PHE A 58 -2.94 -10.71 21.12
CA PHE A 58 -4.10 -9.97 21.56
C PHE A 58 -3.87 -9.40 22.95
N SER A 59 -4.37 -8.19 23.15
CA SER A 59 -4.44 -7.51 24.44
C SER A 59 -5.91 -7.31 24.84
N THR A 60 -6.16 -6.75 26.02
CA THR A 60 -7.51 -6.36 26.43
C THR A 60 -8.12 -5.43 25.39
N GLY A 61 -9.32 -5.78 24.94
CA GLY A 61 -10.05 -5.02 23.94
C GLY A 61 -10.62 -3.69 24.45
N GLY A 62 -11.37 -3.03 23.57
CA GLY A 62 -12.08 -1.79 23.83
C GLY A 62 -13.35 -1.72 23.00
N LEU A 63 -14.13 -0.65 23.14
CA LEU A 63 -15.39 -0.44 22.40
C LEU A 63 -16.42 -1.58 22.57
N GLY A 64 -16.38 -2.28 23.71
CA GLY A 64 -17.27 -3.39 24.02
C GLY A 64 -16.75 -4.78 23.62
N PHE A 65 -15.59 -4.87 22.98
CA PHE A 65 -14.95 -6.14 22.63
C PHE A 65 -13.97 -6.63 23.70
N ALA A 66 -13.91 -7.94 23.93
CA ALA A 66 -13.05 -8.57 24.93
C ALA A 66 -11.55 -8.45 24.59
N ARG A 67 -11.19 -8.54 23.31
CA ARG A 67 -9.80 -8.62 22.84
C ARG A 67 -9.55 -7.71 21.63
N ALA A 68 -8.32 -7.26 21.50
CA ALA A 68 -7.86 -6.46 20.36
C ALA A 68 -6.40 -6.74 20.00
N THR A 69 -6.05 -6.61 18.71
CA THR A 69 -4.65 -6.70 18.25
C THR A 69 -3.80 -5.50 18.70
N GLY A 70 -4.47 -4.39 19.05
CA GLY A 70 -3.84 -3.09 19.24
C GLY A 70 -3.73 -2.32 17.93
N THR A 71 -3.58 -1.00 18.02
CA THR A 71 -3.48 -0.13 16.84
C THR A 71 -2.17 -0.38 16.10
N THR A 72 -2.29 -0.73 14.82
CA THR A 72 -1.19 -0.99 13.89
C THR A 72 -1.33 -0.08 12.66
N VAL A 73 -0.22 0.25 12.00
CA VAL A 73 -0.22 1.08 10.78
C VAL A 73 -0.02 0.19 9.55
N PHE A 74 -0.92 0.29 8.58
CA PHE A 74 -0.70 -0.19 7.22
C PHE A 74 -0.05 0.91 6.38
N SER A 75 0.87 0.52 5.49
CA SER A 75 1.51 1.43 4.54
C SER A 75 1.89 0.69 3.26
N GLN A 76 1.49 1.24 2.11
CA GLN A 76 1.79 0.67 0.78
C GLN A 76 2.06 1.76 -0.25
N THR A 77 3.18 1.65 -0.95
CA THR A 77 3.48 2.45 -2.14
C THR A 77 2.61 1.99 -3.32
N LEU A 78 2.03 2.95 -4.02
CA LEU A 78 1.10 2.73 -5.11
C LEU A 78 1.79 2.91 -6.48
N SER A 79 1.32 2.16 -7.46
CA SER A 79 1.51 2.51 -8.86
C SER A 79 0.46 3.53 -9.28
N ALA A 80 0.69 4.22 -10.41
CA ALA A 80 -0.30 5.14 -10.95
C ALA A 80 -1.61 4.42 -11.31
N GLY A 81 -2.75 5.06 -11.02
CA GLY A 81 -4.06 4.56 -11.41
C GLY A 81 -5.20 4.99 -10.49
N ASP A 82 -6.40 4.53 -10.86
CA ASP A 82 -7.62 4.74 -10.09
C ASP A 82 -7.89 3.54 -9.19
N TYR A 83 -7.94 3.77 -7.88
CA TYR A 83 -8.07 2.74 -6.87
C TYR A 83 -9.47 2.68 -6.26
N SER A 84 -9.89 1.47 -5.94
CA SER A 84 -11.00 1.17 -5.04
C SER A 84 -10.46 0.54 -3.76
N LEU A 85 -10.82 1.11 -2.61
CA LEU A 85 -10.45 0.63 -1.28
C LEU A 85 -11.66 0.02 -0.59
N GLY A 86 -11.49 -1.17 -0.01
CA GLY A 86 -12.49 -1.86 0.79
C GLY A 86 -11.89 -2.51 2.03
N PHE A 87 -12.71 -2.61 3.08
CA PHE A 87 -12.39 -3.33 4.30
C PHE A 87 -13.49 -4.37 4.53
N VAL A 88 -13.10 -5.59 4.89
CA VAL A 88 -14.02 -6.71 5.08
C VAL A 88 -13.68 -7.38 6.40
N VAL A 89 -14.69 -7.66 7.20
CA VAL A 89 -14.59 -8.59 8.34
C VAL A 89 -15.44 -9.80 7.99
N VAL A 90 -14.83 -10.96 8.04
CA VAL A 90 -15.51 -12.24 7.83
C VAL A 90 -15.68 -12.86 9.20
N ASP A 91 -16.92 -13.23 9.52
CA ASP A 91 -17.31 -14.08 10.63
C ASP A 91 -17.68 -15.44 10.01
N ASP A 92 -16.93 -16.49 10.31
CA ASP A 92 -17.07 -17.78 9.66
C ASP A 92 -17.46 -18.88 10.68
N VAL A 93 -18.23 -19.87 10.25
CA VAL A 93 -18.68 -21.02 11.05
C VAL A 93 -19.69 -20.77 12.20
N ASP A 94 -19.50 -19.85 13.16
CA ASP A 94 -20.50 -19.59 14.21
C ASP A 94 -20.68 -18.10 14.57
N ARG A 95 -21.93 -17.62 14.55
CA ARG A 95 -22.26 -16.20 14.76
C ARG A 95 -22.44 -15.85 16.24
N ILE A 96 -21.80 -16.61 17.14
CA ILE A 96 -22.09 -16.55 18.59
C ILE A 96 -21.39 -15.35 19.23
N VAL A 97 -20.19 -15.04 18.76
CA VAL A 97 -19.37 -13.92 19.21
C VAL A 97 -19.14 -12.95 18.05
N SER A 98 -18.84 -11.70 18.37
CA SER A 98 -18.70 -10.65 17.36
C SER A 98 -17.23 -10.29 17.12
N SER A 99 -16.93 -9.95 15.87
CA SER A 99 -15.66 -9.33 15.49
C SER A 99 -15.89 -8.00 14.79
N GLY A 100 -14.88 -7.14 14.87
CA GLY A 100 -14.93 -5.78 14.37
C GLY A 100 -13.56 -5.29 13.90
N LEU A 101 -13.56 -4.24 13.10
CA LEU A 101 -12.35 -3.61 12.62
C LEU A 101 -12.49 -2.10 12.78
N VAL A 102 -11.58 -1.50 13.54
CA VAL A 102 -11.44 -0.05 13.61
C VAL A 102 -10.44 0.35 12.53
N ILE A 103 -10.80 1.34 11.73
CA ILE A 103 -9.94 1.99 10.75
C ILE A 103 -9.92 3.49 11.07
N ASP A 104 -8.73 4.07 11.12
CA ASP A 104 -8.54 5.51 11.35
C ASP A 104 -7.42 6.05 10.46
N ASN A 105 -7.33 7.38 10.35
CA ASN A 105 -6.24 8.11 9.71
C ASN A 105 -5.94 7.64 8.27
N VAL A 106 -6.99 7.37 7.47
CA VAL A 106 -6.83 6.96 6.07
C VAL A 106 -6.33 8.14 5.24
N GLN A 107 -5.15 7.99 4.67
CA GLN A 107 -4.49 9.04 3.91
C GLN A 107 -3.71 8.49 2.71
N VAL A 108 -3.66 9.29 1.65
CA VAL A 108 -2.73 9.12 0.53
C VAL A 108 -1.73 10.24 0.59
N ARG A 109 -0.48 9.92 0.92
CA ARG A 109 0.61 10.89 0.92
C ARG A 109 1.21 10.98 -0.48
N VAL A 110 1.10 12.17 -1.07
CA VAL A 110 1.73 12.47 -2.35
C VAL A 110 3.24 12.52 -2.19
N VAL A 111 3.96 11.75 -3.00
CA VAL A 111 5.42 11.79 -3.07
C VAL A 111 5.80 12.46 -4.38
N PRO A 112 6.35 13.69 -4.38
CA PRO A 112 6.76 14.35 -5.61
C PRO A 112 7.82 13.52 -6.33
N GLU A 113 7.60 13.27 -7.62
CA GLU A 113 8.63 12.69 -8.49
C GLU A 113 9.93 13.50 -8.36
N PRO A 114 11.09 12.88 -8.09
CA PRO A 114 12.35 13.61 -8.10
C PRO A 114 12.54 14.23 -9.47
N SER A 115 13.10 15.43 -9.51
CA SER A 115 13.32 16.31 -10.68
C SER A 115 14.24 15.73 -11.77
N SER A 116 14.22 14.43 -12.01
CA SER A 116 14.96 13.64 -13.00
C SER A 116 14.87 14.21 -14.42
N VAL A 117 13.81 14.97 -14.71
CA VAL A 117 13.65 15.73 -15.96
C VAL A 117 14.70 16.84 -16.10
N LEU A 118 15.09 17.50 -15.00
CA LEU A 118 16.15 18.53 -15.02
C LEU A 118 17.52 17.93 -15.36
N SER A 119 17.81 16.72 -14.88
CA SER A 119 19.11 16.06 -15.09
C SER A 119 19.31 15.64 -16.56
N VAL A 120 18.26 15.20 -17.25
CA VAL A 120 18.33 14.87 -18.69
C VAL A 120 18.52 16.14 -19.53
N LEU A 121 17.87 17.25 -19.17
CA LEU A 121 18.00 18.55 -19.85
C LEU A 121 19.41 19.15 -19.71
N VAL A 122 20.02 19.06 -18.52
CA VAL A 122 21.37 19.57 -18.28
C VAL A 122 22.42 18.74 -19.01
N LEU A 123 22.31 17.41 -19.02
CA LEU A 123 23.24 16.52 -19.72
C LEU A 123 23.12 16.63 -21.24
N GLY A 124 21.90 16.78 -21.78
CA GLY A 124 21.67 17.03 -23.20
C GLY A 124 22.30 18.33 -23.67
N ALA A 125 22.16 19.43 -22.90
CA ALA A 125 22.76 20.72 -23.25
C ALA A 125 24.30 20.66 -23.31
N ILE A 126 24.93 19.94 -22.37
CA ILE A 126 26.39 19.77 -22.34
C ILE A 126 26.87 18.95 -23.55
N ALA A 127 26.15 17.88 -23.91
CA ALA A 127 26.51 17.04 -25.06
C ALA A 127 26.42 17.77 -26.41
N LEU A 128 25.46 18.70 -26.58
CA LEU A 128 25.35 19.52 -27.80
C LEU A 128 26.47 20.58 -27.92
N LEU A 129 27.00 21.06 -26.80
CA LEU A 129 28.10 22.04 -26.76
C LEU A 129 29.46 21.41 -27.07
N THR A 130 29.62 20.10 -26.85
CA THR A 130 30.86 19.36 -27.11
C THR A 130 30.81 18.62 -28.45
N LYS A 131 30.76 19.34 -29.58
CA LYS A 131 30.99 18.70 -30.88
C LYS A 131 32.50 18.48 -31.08
N PRO A 132 33.00 17.24 -31.28
CA PRO A 132 34.41 17.01 -31.57
C PRO A 132 34.76 17.54 -32.99
N LYS A 133 35.86 18.29 -33.10
CA LYS A 133 36.43 18.68 -34.40
C LYS A 133 37.01 17.45 -35.09
N ILE A 134 36.41 17.02 -36.19
CA ILE A 134 37.02 16.06 -37.12
C ILE A 134 38.22 16.75 -37.78
N LYS A 135 39.44 16.29 -37.52
CA LYS A 135 40.63 16.71 -38.28
C LYS A 135 40.65 15.92 -39.59
N THR A 136 40.36 16.57 -40.71
CA THR A 136 40.64 16.03 -42.05
C THR A 136 42.15 16.11 -42.27
N ASN A 137 42.81 14.97 -42.44
CA ASN A 137 44.20 14.89 -42.84
C ASN A 137 44.27 15.17 -44.35
N SER A 138 44.82 16.31 -44.78
CA SER A 138 45.09 16.56 -46.20
C SER A 138 46.34 15.78 -46.59
N GLN A 139 46.18 14.83 -47.52
CA GLN A 139 47.30 14.38 -48.35
C GLN A 139 47.58 15.49 -49.36
N ASP A 140 48.81 15.99 -49.38
CA ASP A 140 49.33 16.75 -50.52
C ASP A 140 50.27 15.82 -51.30
N ASP A 141 49.92 15.63 -52.57
CA ASP A 141 50.64 14.88 -53.59
C ASP A 141 51.92 15.61 -54.01
N HIS A 142 53.03 14.86 -54.16
CA HIS A 142 54.09 15.12 -55.14
C HIS A 142 54.74 13.82 -55.58
#